data_AF-A0A1K1LRZ2-F1
#
_entry.id   AF-A0A1K1LRZ2-F1
#
_cell.length_a   1.000
_cell.length_b   1.000
_cell.length_c   1.000
_cell.angle_alpha   90.00
_cell.angle_beta   90.00
_cell.angle_gamma   90.00
#
_symmetry.space_group_name_H-M   'P 1'
#
loop_
_entity.id
_entity.type
_entity.pdbx_description
1 polymer ?
#
loop_
_entity_poly.entity_id
_entity_poly.type
_entity_poly.pdbx_seq_one_letter_code
_entity_poly.pdbx_strand_id
1 'polypeptide(L)'
;MKKFLLFTLIILGFTILSAFMAEKTDVLGLRNMTLSASFDETKDGKLTLSWDPLPYPCFYKVETYSPTTGLVEGEPESKFWGSNITMKASLELPSSAIPMSYRVTAYGMFGQLTDPSAPIANPIHSKNPVSPSIIYHYKEDTPASLMPFLVWHSVPNAVCYEVELLAGKPAQEGGTAPDKANHLESTQLIFTNGWQANLKKYANRKFIYWRVRALDIHHQPIGEFSPAEELYIDPNLPQPDHPLLNEFDQMPNFEMPIYPVYQWIPLNGVERYEVELMIHPPAKENDNVPTADAAWRKVVNSATACYDEYPRPYAGDYYWRVRGIDKSGNPVGVWSDAAHFVVKQQPERVPVAVLGDSITHGGGAVSNSPAALEYSYTTYFDFPCLNLGRSGDTSTMTLQRFDQDVLPYKPLNLLILTGTNSLRAGSINPDIIINDLNAIKAKCEANDIRPIFLTLMPVNPANIQFAFHTATDKQWKAKLQQVNNWVRNQPYFIDLEPYFYDKSRQVMDTSFSIDGLHPDVRGKMLMGEIINQHKDVFRK
;
A
#
# COMPACT_ATOMS: atom_id res chain seq x y z
N MET A 1 22.44 45.26 30.69
CA MET A 1 21.35 44.28 30.42
C MET A 1 20.01 44.93 30.08
N LYS A 2 19.37 45.76 30.93
CA LYS A 2 18.04 46.34 30.63
C LYS A 2 17.95 47.18 29.33
N LYS A 3 18.94 48.05 29.08
CA LYS A 3 19.00 48.87 27.85
C LYS A 3 19.23 48.03 26.59
N PHE A 4 20.02 46.96 26.70
CA PHE A 4 20.25 46.00 25.62
C PHE A 4 18.95 45.27 25.26
N LEU A 5 18.24 44.73 26.26
CA LEU A 5 16.95 44.07 26.05
C LEU A 5 15.90 44.99 25.42
N LEU A 6 15.82 46.25 25.87
CA LEU A 6 14.90 47.24 25.28
C LEU A 6 15.24 47.52 23.81
N PHE A 7 16.53 47.69 23.49
CA PHE A 7 16.97 47.93 22.12
C PHE A 7 16.71 46.72 21.22
N THR A 8 16.97 45.51 21.70
CA THR A 8 16.66 44.26 20.99
C THR A 8 15.15 44.13 20.72
N LEU A 9 14.29 44.47 21.69
CA LEU A 9 12.83 44.43 21.51
C LEU A 9 12.34 45.44 20.49
N ILE A 10 12.91 46.66 20.46
CA ILE A 10 12.55 47.68 19.47
C ILE A 10 12.95 47.22 18.06
N ILE A 11 14.18 46.71 17.89
CA ILE A 11 14.62 46.17 16.59
C ILE A 11 13.70 45.04 16.15
N LEU A 12 13.41 44.09 17.04
CA LEU A 12 12.50 42.99 16.74
C LEU A 12 11.11 43.50 16.32
N GLY A 13 10.57 44.49 17.01
CA GLY A 13 9.28 45.12 16.67
C GLY A 13 9.28 45.75 15.27
N PHE A 14 10.34 46.48 14.92
CA PHE A 14 10.50 47.03 13.57
C PHE A 14 10.65 45.92 12.52
N THR A 15 11.44 44.88 12.79
CA THR A 15 11.61 43.74 11.87
C THR A 15 10.27 43.03 11.61
N ILE A 16 9.49 42.77 12.66
CA ILE A 16 8.15 42.14 12.56
C ILE A 16 7.20 43.06 11.78
N LEU A 17 7.19 44.36 12.05
CA LEU A 17 6.35 45.32 11.32
C LEU A 17 6.75 45.42 9.84
N SER A 18 8.04 45.43 9.53
CA SER A 18 8.54 45.41 8.15
C SER A 18 8.14 44.13 7.42
N ALA A 19 8.26 42.97 8.07
CA ALA A 19 7.79 41.71 7.53
C ALA A 19 6.27 41.73 7.27
N PHE A 20 5.48 42.21 8.25
CA PHE A 20 4.03 42.35 8.11
C PHE A 20 3.65 43.21 6.91
N MET A 21 4.29 44.38 6.78
CA MET A 21 4.04 45.26 5.65
C MET A 21 4.43 44.58 4.34
N ALA A 22 5.62 43.97 4.25
CA ALA A 22 6.08 43.31 3.03
C ALA A 22 5.13 42.19 2.56
N GLU A 23 4.63 41.35 3.47
CA GLU A 23 3.70 40.25 3.15
C GLU A 23 2.29 40.76 2.80
N LYS A 24 1.79 41.79 3.50
CA LYS A 24 0.41 42.27 3.30
C LYS A 24 0.25 43.20 2.10
N THR A 25 1.26 44.01 1.80
CA THR A 25 1.24 44.89 0.62
C THR A 25 1.85 44.25 -0.62
N ASP A 26 2.44 43.05 -0.49
CA ASP A 26 3.12 42.34 -1.57
C ASP A 26 4.19 43.21 -2.27
N VAL A 27 4.94 44.01 -1.48
CA VAL A 27 5.91 44.98 -2.01
C VAL A 27 7.04 44.32 -2.81
N LEU A 28 7.29 43.03 -2.56
CA LEU A 28 8.29 42.21 -3.24
C LEU A 28 7.71 41.46 -4.47
N GLY A 29 6.41 41.59 -4.74
CA GLY A 29 5.72 40.91 -5.85
C GLY A 29 5.72 39.39 -5.72
N LEU A 30 5.75 38.86 -4.49
CA LEU A 30 5.83 37.42 -4.21
C LEU A 30 4.60 36.68 -4.73
N ARG A 31 3.42 37.31 -4.74
CA ARG A 31 2.19 36.65 -5.20
C ARG A 31 2.20 36.32 -6.69
N ASN A 32 2.98 37.07 -7.48
CA ASN A 32 3.15 36.82 -8.91
C ASN A 32 4.27 35.81 -9.20
N MET A 33 5.04 35.39 -8.20
CA MET A 33 6.07 34.37 -8.36
C MET A 33 5.42 32.99 -8.38
N THR A 34 5.69 32.22 -9.43
CA THR A 34 5.27 30.82 -9.51
C THR A 34 6.40 29.92 -9.03
N LEU A 35 6.10 29.05 -8.08
CA LEU A 35 7.03 28.01 -7.65
C LEU A 35 7.06 26.91 -8.73
N SER A 36 8.17 26.84 -9.45
CA SER A 36 8.47 25.72 -10.34
C SER A 36 9.10 24.62 -9.50
N ALA A 37 8.41 23.50 -9.34
CA ALA A 37 8.96 22.33 -8.65
C ALA A 37 9.26 21.20 -9.63
N SER A 38 10.26 20.40 -9.29
CA SER A 38 10.72 19.24 -10.03
C SER A 38 11.11 18.12 -9.08
N PHE A 39 11.22 16.92 -9.62
CA PHE A 39 11.68 15.75 -8.88
C PHE A 39 13.12 15.44 -9.20
N ASP A 40 13.88 15.16 -8.15
CA ASP A 40 15.21 14.58 -8.21
C ASP A 40 15.18 13.23 -7.50
N GLU A 41 15.79 12.22 -8.09
CA GLU A 41 15.97 10.91 -7.46
C GLU A 41 17.36 10.83 -6.83
N THR A 42 17.41 10.50 -5.56
CA THR A 42 18.66 10.27 -4.84
C THR A 42 19.29 8.94 -5.26
N LYS A 43 20.58 8.73 -4.94
CA LYS A 43 21.28 7.48 -5.27
C LYS A 43 20.63 6.22 -4.67
N ASP A 44 19.85 6.38 -3.59
CA ASP A 44 19.20 5.29 -2.88
C ASP A 44 17.73 5.08 -3.34
N GLY A 45 17.33 5.68 -4.47
CA GLY A 45 15.99 5.54 -5.05
C GLY A 45 14.90 6.36 -4.34
N LYS A 46 15.28 7.30 -3.46
CA LYS A 46 14.31 8.19 -2.80
C LYS A 46 14.05 9.44 -3.62
N LEU A 47 12.78 9.80 -3.76
CA LEU A 47 12.35 11.02 -4.45
C LEU A 47 12.40 12.25 -3.54
N THR A 48 13.05 13.28 -4.04
CA THR A 48 13.03 14.63 -3.47
C THR A 48 12.29 15.55 -4.41
N LEU A 49 11.24 16.21 -3.90
CA LEU A 49 10.61 17.33 -4.58
C LEU A 49 11.38 18.60 -4.23
N SER A 50 11.86 19.32 -5.23
CA SER A 50 12.66 20.54 -5.10
C SER A 50 11.99 21.69 -5.84
N TRP A 51 12.17 22.93 -5.38
CA TRP A 51 11.68 24.13 -6.07
C TRP A 51 12.62 25.32 -5.88
N ASP A 52 12.46 26.34 -6.72
CA ASP A 52 13.20 27.59 -6.57
C ASP A 52 12.79 28.31 -5.28
N PRO A 53 13.73 28.64 -4.37
CA PRO A 53 13.41 29.35 -3.14
C PRO A 53 12.96 30.77 -3.44
N LEU A 54 11.98 31.26 -2.67
CA LEU A 54 11.64 32.67 -2.69
C LEU A 54 12.79 33.53 -2.13
N PRO A 55 13.00 34.75 -2.64
CA PRO A 55 13.93 35.73 -2.09
C PRO A 55 13.39 36.38 -0.80
N TYR A 56 12.69 35.59 0.03
CA TYR A 56 12.05 36.01 1.26
C TYR A 56 12.05 34.85 2.28
N PRO A 57 12.36 35.09 3.57
CA PRO A 57 12.29 34.05 4.59
C PRO A 57 10.86 33.51 4.72
N CYS A 58 10.66 32.26 4.35
CA CYS A 58 9.35 31.61 4.36
C CYS A 58 9.49 30.12 4.71
N PHE A 59 8.36 29.51 5.02
CA PHE A 59 8.20 28.05 5.00
C PHE A 59 7.31 27.67 3.82
N TYR A 60 7.42 26.42 3.39
CA TYR A 60 6.63 25.87 2.31
C TYR A 60 5.70 24.81 2.87
N LYS A 61 4.44 24.88 2.46
CA LYS A 61 3.45 23.83 2.65
C LYS A 61 3.41 22.99 1.38
N VAL A 62 3.64 21.69 1.50
CA VAL A 62 3.52 20.72 0.41
C VAL A 62 2.28 19.88 0.64
N GLU A 63 1.29 19.98 -0.24
CA GLU A 63 0.01 19.28 -0.18
C GLU A 63 0.03 18.07 -1.12
N THR A 64 -0.45 16.92 -0.66
CA THR A 64 -0.44 15.65 -1.41
C THR A 64 -1.85 15.24 -1.84
N TYR A 65 -1.99 14.86 -3.10
CA TYR A 65 -3.26 14.48 -3.72
C TYR A 65 -3.13 13.21 -4.57
N SER A 66 -4.20 12.43 -4.67
CA SER A 66 -4.35 11.37 -5.69
C SER A 66 -5.61 11.61 -6.52
N PRO A 67 -5.69 11.14 -7.77
CA PRO A 67 -6.97 11.11 -8.49
C PRO A 67 -7.99 10.24 -7.73
N THR A 68 -9.28 10.55 -7.88
CA THR A 68 -10.40 9.69 -7.47
C THR A 68 -10.85 8.82 -8.64
N THR A 69 -11.80 7.92 -8.42
CA THR A 69 -12.29 7.03 -9.49
C THR A 69 -13.16 7.75 -10.52
N GLY A 70 -13.76 8.89 -10.14
CA GLY A 70 -14.73 9.65 -10.94
C GLY A 70 -16.08 8.93 -11.12
N LEU A 71 -16.38 7.93 -10.30
CA LEU A 71 -17.60 7.09 -10.42
C LEU A 71 -18.66 7.39 -9.37
N VAL A 72 -18.34 8.21 -8.36
CA VAL A 72 -19.23 8.56 -7.26
C VAL A 72 -19.68 10.01 -7.41
N GLU A 73 -20.98 10.24 -7.47
CA GLU A 73 -21.54 11.59 -7.57
C GLU A 73 -21.19 12.40 -6.32
N GLY A 74 -20.69 13.63 -6.52
CA GLY A 74 -20.27 14.53 -5.44
C GLY A 74 -18.85 14.29 -4.92
N GLU A 75 -18.17 13.24 -5.35
CA GLU A 75 -16.75 13.01 -5.02
C GLU A 75 -15.86 14.03 -5.76
N PRO A 76 -14.87 14.66 -5.09
CA PRO A 76 -13.94 15.57 -5.76
C PRO A 76 -13.09 14.83 -6.81
N GLU A 77 -12.57 15.55 -7.81
CA GLU A 77 -11.66 14.97 -8.83
C GLU A 77 -10.35 14.43 -8.23
N SER A 78 -9.97 14.89 -7.04
CA SER A 78 -8.76 14.46 -6.36
C SER A 78 -8.97 14.39 -4.85
N LYS A 79 -8.48 13.29 -4.25
CA LYS A 79 -8.46 13.10 -2.80
C LYS A 79 -7.25 13.78 -2.20
N PHE A 80 -7.46 14.54 -1.12
CA PHE A 80 -6.39 15.14 -0.32
C PHE A 80 -5.92 14.15 0.75
N TRP A 81 -4.60 13.96 0.87
CA TRP A 81 -3.99 13.03 1.82
C TRP A 81 -3.38 13.70 3.04
N GLY A 82 -3.01 14.98 2.92
CA GLY A 82 -2.34 15.71 3.98
C GLY A 82 -1.35 16.74 3.45
N SER A 83 -0.66 17.38 4.38
CA SER A 83 0.35 18.39 4.05
C SER A 83 1.55 18.33 4.98
N ASN A 84 2.72 18.60 4.42
CA ASN A 84 3.99 18.72 5.14
C ASN A 84 4.46 20.18 5.12
N ILE A 85 5.13 20.61 6.18
CA ILE A 85 5.72 21.96 6.26
C ILE A 85 7.24 21.83 6.33
N THR A 86 7.96 22.61 5.53
CA THR A 86 9.43 22.65 5.51
C THR A 86 9.96 24.06 5.33
N MET A 87 11.09 24.37 5.96
CA MET A 87 11.84 25.62 5.71
C MET A 87 12.82 25.49 4.54
N LYS A 88 13.08 24.25 4.07
CA LYS A 88 13.94 23.99 2.92
C LYS A 88 13.13 24.14 1.64
N ALA A 89 13.76 24.54 0.55
CA ALA A 89 13.16 24.54 -0.78
C ALA A 89 13.14 23.13 -1.42
N SER A 90 13.05 22.12 -0.56
CA SER A 90 12.94 20.73 -0.94
C SER A 90 12.31 19.91 0.17
N LEU A 91 11.71 18.78 -0.22
CA LEU A 91 11.11 17.80 0.67
C LEU A 91 11.36 16.39 0.11
N GLU A 92 11.98 15.54 0.92
CA GLU A 92 12.03 14.09 0.65
C GLU A 92 10.61 13.53 0.84
N LEU A 93 10.11 12.85 -0.18
CA LEU A 93 8.77 12.28 -0.18
C LEU A 93 8.89 10.76 -0.16
N PRO A 94 8.02 10.05 0.60
CA PRO A 94 7.95 8.60 0.48
C PRO A 94 7.46 8.23 -0.93
N SER A 95 7.97 7.13 -1.46
CA SER A 95 7.44 6.55 -2.70
C SER A 95 6.04 5.99 -2.42
N SER A 96 5.08 6.39 -3.25
CA SER A 96 3.69 6.00 -3.11
C SER A 96 3.39 4.76 -3.96
N ALA A 97 2.49 3.89 -3.50
CA ALA A 97 2.05 2.72 -4.26
C ALA A 97 1.03 3.06 -5.38
N ILE A 98 0.50 4.28 -5.39
CA ILE A 98 -0.45 4.78 -6.40
C ILE A 98 0.03 6.11 -6.99
N PRO A 99 -0.54 6.55 -8.13
CA PRO A 99 -0.29 7.89 -8.66
C PRO A 99 -0.62 8.98 -7.64
N MET A 100 0.38 9.79 -7.31
CA MET A 100 0.26 10.96 -6.43
C MET A 100 0.70 12.22 -7.16
N SER A 101 0.16 13.36 -6.73
CA SER A 101 0.55 14.68 -7.18
C SER A 101 0.69 15.63 -6.00
N TYR A 102 1.53 16.65 -6.18
CA TYR A 102 1.90 17.57 -5.12
C TYR A 102 1.67 19.01 -5.54
N ARG A 103 1.35 19.86 -4.56
CA ARG A 103 1.32 21.32 -4.72
C ARG A 103 2.16 21.97 -3.64
N VAL A 104 2.95 22.97 -4.01
CA VAL A 104 3.80 23.73 -3.08
C VAL A 104 3.25 25.14 -2.96
N THR A 105 3.10 25.60 -1.72
CA THR A 105 2.64 26.96 -1.41
C THR A 105 3.59 27.59 -0.39
N ALA A 106 4.10 28.79 -0.67
CA ALA A 106 4.94 29.52 0.29
C ALA A 106 4.12 30.30 1.31
N TYR A 107 4.56 30.30 2.55
CA TYR A 107 3.96 31.00 3.68
C TYR A 107 5.01 31.79 4.46
N GLY A 108 4.65 33.03 4.77
CA GLY A 108 5.40 33.91 5.66
C GLY A 108 4.84 33.85 7.07
N MET A 109 5.28 34.79 7.91
CA MET A 109 4.84 34.88 9.30
C MET A 109 3.35 35.25 9.42
N PHE A 110 2.79 35.93 8.41
CA PHE A 110 1.44 36.49 8.44
C PHE A 110 0.50 35.90 7.39
N GLY A 111 0.90 34.82 6.71
CA GLY A 111 0.03 34.05 5.83
C GLY A 111 0.69 33.62 4.53
N GLN A 112 -0.14 33.25 3.56
CA GLN A 112 0.26 32.78 2.24
C GLN A 112 0.95 33.89 1.43
N LEU A 113 2.07 33.56 0.78
CA LEU A 113 2.89 34.48 -0.01
C LEU A 113 2.73 34.27 -1.51
N THR A 114 2.48 33.04 -1.96
CA THR A 114 2.29 32.67 -3.37
C THR A 114 0.95 31.95 -3.54
N ASP A 115 0.41 31.93 -4.75
CA ASP A 115 -0.59 30.90 -5.07
C ASP A 115 0.05 29.49 -4.99
N PRO A 116 -0.76 28.43 -4.80
CA PRO A 116 -0.26 27.07 -4.90
C PRO A 116 0.32 26.81 -6.30
N SER A 117 1.43 26.07 -6.36
CA SER A 117 1.99 25.62 -7.64
C SER A 117 0.96 24.82 -8.45
N ALA A 118 1.18 24.72 -9.76
CA ALA A 118 0.49 23.71 -10.56
C ALA A 118 0.71 22.31 -9.94
N PRO A 119 -0.26 21.37 -10.07
CA PRO A 119 -0.06 20.00 -9.62
C PRO A 119 1.13 19.35 -10.31
N ILE A 120 1.96 18.66 -9.54
CA ILE A 120 3.18 18.00 -10.04
C ILE A 120 3.03 16.51 -9.77
N ALA A 121 2.89 15.73 -10.83
CA ALA A 121 2.70 14.28 -10.71
C ALA A 121 4.03 13.58 -10.35
N ASN A 122 3.94 12.57 -9.49
CA ASN A 122 5.06 11.70 -9.16
C ASN A 122 5.55 10.97 -10.43
N PRO A 123 6.83 11.15 -10.84
CA PRO A 123 7.37 10.59 -12.08
C PRO A 123 7.42 9.06 -12.09
N ILE A 124 7.35 8.38 -10.93
CA ILE A 124 7.27 6.91 -10.85
C ILE A 124 6.04 6.41 -11.61
N HIS A 125 4.90 7.08 -11.42
CA HIS A 125 3.59 6.61 -11.88
C HIS A 125 3.06 7.37 -13.10
N SER A 126 3.72 8.46 -13.52
CA SER A 126 3.22 9.32 -14.60
C SER A 126 3.75 8.94 -15.99
N LYS A 127 4.46 7.82 -16.14
CA LYS A 127 4.99 7.36 -17.43
C LYS A 127 3.86 6.87 -18.33
N ASN A 128 3.94 7.23 -19.61
CA ASN A 128 3.03 6.76 -20.64
C ASN A 128 3.81 6.40 -21.91
N PRO A 129 3.92 5.11 -22.28
CA PRO A 129 3.32 3.94 -21.62
C PRO A 129 3.85 3.68 -20.20
N VAL A 130 3.08 2.96 -19.39
CA VAL A 130 3.48 2.57 -18.02
C VAL A 130 4.73 1.68 -18.10
N SER A 131 5.74 1.94 -17.27
CA SER A 131 6.91 1.06 -17.12
C SER A 131 7.49 1.18 -15.70
N PRO A 132 7.99 0.07 -15.11
CA PRO A 132 8.58 0.13 -13.77
C PRO A 132 9.75 1.12 -13.68
N SER A 133 9.93 1.74 -12.52
CA SER A 133 11.11 2.55 -12.18
C SER A 133 12.07 1.72 -11.34
N ILE A 134 13.33 1.60 -11.75
CA ILE A 134 14.36 0.86 -11.04
C ILE A 134 14.77 1.63 -9.77
N ILE A 135 15.01 0.91 -8.66
CA ILE A 135 15.45 1.48 -7.37
C ILE A 135 16.94 1.19 -7.13
N TYR A 136 17.37 -0.06 -7.33
CA TYR A 136 18.78 -0.44 -7.13
C TYR A 136 19.56 -0.37 -8.45
N HIS A 137 20.47 0.59 -8.50
CA HIS A 137 21.32 0.88 -9.66
C HIS A 137 22.75 0.37 -9.42
N TYR A 138 23.21 -0.58 -10.25
CA TYR A 138 24.52 -1.22 -10.12
C TYR A 138 25.51 -0.68 -11.15
N LYS A 139 26.12 0.46 -10.81
CA LYS A 139 27.06 1.21 -11.65
C LYS A 139 28.50 0.68 -11.54
N GLU A 140 29.40 1.19 -12.36
CA GLU A 140 30.81 0.80 -12.34
C GLU A 140 31.49 1.07 -10.99
N ASP A 141 31.14 2.15 -10.30
CA ASP A 141 31.66 2.50 -8.97
C ASP A 141 30.99 1.75 -7.81
N THR A 142 29.83 1.13 -8.06
CA THR A 142 29.06 0.33 -7.09
C THR A 142 28.48 -0.92 -7.75
N PRO A 143 29.32 -1.90 -8.14
CA PRO A 143 28.87 -3.08 -8.89
C PRO A 143 28.06 -4.06 -8.02
N ALA A 144 27.32 -4.95 -8.68
CA ALA A 144 26.59 -6.04 -8.08
C ALA A 144 27.50 -7.23 -7.72
N SER A 145 27.13 -7.98 -6.68
CA SER A 145 27.65 -9.34 -6.47
C SER A 145 27.06 -10.33 -7.50
N LEU A 146 27.38 -11.62 -7.37
CA LEU A 146 26.78 -12.65 -8.24
C LEU A 146 25.32 -12.99 -7.90
N MET A 147 24.79 -12.49 -6.78
CA MET A 147 23.41 -12.73 -6.34
C MET A 147 22.70 -11.43 -5.90
N PRO A 148 22.69 -10.36 -6.73
CA PRO A 148 22.14 -9.08 -6.32
C PRO A 148 20.61 -9.12 -6.24
N PHE A 149 20.04 -8.21 -5.45
CA PHE A 149 18.62 -7.89 -5.56
C PHE A 149 18.43 -6.85 -6.67
N LEU A 150 17.67 -7.19 -7.69
CA LEU A 150 17.15 -6.23 -8.65
C LEU A 150 15.81 -5.73 -8.11
N VAL A 151 15.65 -4.44 -7.88
CA VAL A 151 14.47 -3.87 -7.19
C VAL A 151 13.92 -2.69 -7.99
N TRP A 152 12.60 -2.58 -8.06
CA TRP A 152 11.87 -1.53 -8.75
C TRP A 152 10.64 -1.08 -7.95
N HIS A 153 10.07 0.06 -8.32
CA HIS A 153 8.78 0.51 -7.81
C HIS A 153 7.65 -0.34 -8.37
N SER A 154 6.69 -0.68 -7.50
CA SER A 154 5.50 -1.43 -7.85
C SER A 154 4.65 -0.70 -8.90
N VAL A 155 4.07 -1.46 -9.81
CA VAL A 155 3.10 -0.99 -10.79
C VAL A 155 1.69 -1.41 -10.31
N PRO A 156 0.74 -0.48 -10.16
CA PRO A 156 -0.62 -0.82 -9.76
C PRO A 156 -1.23 -1.93 -10.62
N ASN A 157 -1.87 -2.91 -9.97
CA ASN A 157 -2.50 -4.09 -10.56
C ASN A 157 -1.54 -5.12 -11.20
N ALA A 158 -0.22 -4.94 -11.08
CA ALA A 158 0.73 -5.98 -11.45
C ALA A 158 0.56 -7.21 -10.54
N VAL A 159 0.43 -8.38 -11.15
CA VAL A 159 0.38 -9.66 -10.44
C VAL A 159 1.78 -10.28 -10.38
N CYS A 160 2.52 -10.14 -11.47
CA CYS A 160 3.93 -10.53 -11.53
C CYS A 160 4.71 -9.60 -12.46
N TYR A 161 6.01 -9.84 -12.53
CA TYR A 161 6.93 -9.10 -13.38
C TYR A 161 7.72 -10.04 -14.26
N GLU A 162 8.07 -9.53 -15.44
CA GLU A 162 9.08 -10.13 -16.29
C GLU A 162 10.37 -9.35 -16.21
N VAL A 163 11.47 -10.04 -15.89
CA VAL A 163 12.83 -9.50 -16.00
C VAL A 163 13.54 -10.16 -17.16
N GLU A 164 14.21 -9.36 -17.98
CA GLU A 164 15.07 -9.82 -19.06
C GLU A 164 16.52 -9.41 -18.81
N LEU A 165 17.43 -10.37 -18.88
CA LEU A 165 18.88 -10.18 -18.86
C LEU A 165 19.42 -10.24 -20.29
N LEU A 166 20.32 -9.32 -20.62
CA LEU A 166 20.75 -9.04 -21.98
C LEU A 166 22.28 -8.91 -22.08
N ALA A 167 22.86 -9.40 -23.17
CA ALA A 167 24.29 -9.35 -23.49
C ALA A 167 24.76 -7.97 -23.98
N GLY A 168 23.81 -7.13 -24.38
CA GLY A 168 23.98 -5.81 -25.00
C GLY A 168 22.65 -5.05 -24.95
N LYS A 169 22.64 -3.77 -25.34
CA LYS A 169 21.41 -2.97 -25.37
C LYS A 169 20.32 -3.63 -26.24
N PRO A 170 19.04 -3.56 -25.86
CA PRO A 170 17.98 -4.12 -26.68
C PRO A 170 17.90 -3.38 -28.03
N ALA A 171 17.41 -4.06 -29.06
CA ALA A 171 17.20 -3.46 -30.38
C ALA A 171 16.15 -2.32 -30.35
N GLN A 172 15.23 -2.39 -29.38
CA GLN A 172 14.24 -1.37 -29.08
C GLN A 172 14.20 -1.16 -27.56
N GLU A 173 14.42 0.09 -27.12
CA GLU A 173 14.13 0.50 -25.74
C GLU A 173 12.62 0.50 -25.50
N GLY A 174 12.22 0.10 -24.30
CA GLY A 174 10.80 -0.10 -23.97
C GLY A 174 10.16 -1.22 -24.79
N GLY A 175 8.88 -1.02 -25.13
CA GLY A 175 8.07 -1.99 -25.85
C GLY A 175 7.71 -3.26 -25.04
N THR A 176 7.00 -4.18 -25.71
CA THR A 176 6.50 -5.42 -25.11
C THR A 176 7.10 -6.69 -25.72
N ALA A 177 8.01 -6.55 -26.69
CA ALA A 177 8.69 -7.70 -27.27
C ALA A 177 9.99 -7.98 -26.51
N PRO A 178 10.26 -9.23 -26.10
CA PRO A 178 11.59 -9.65 -25.69
C PRO A 178 12.61 -9.36 -26.80
N ASP A 179 13.85 -9.06 -26.40
CA ASP A 179 14.90 -8.89 -27.39
C ASP A 179 15.29 -10.27 -27.96
N LYS A 180 15.71 -10.33 -29.22
CA LYS A 180 16.12 -11.61 -29.85
C LYS A 180 17.62 -11.69 -30.09
N ALA A 181 18.30 -10.55 -30.21
CA ALA A 181 19.69 -10.49 -30.63
C ALA A 181 20.64 -10.62 -29.43
N ASN A 182 20.29 -9.96 -28.33
CA ASN A 182 21.08 -9.83 -27.13
C ASN A 182 20.49 -10.61 -25.94
N HIS A 183 19.42 -11.38 -26.13
CA HIS A 183 18.80 -12.15 -25.05
C HIS A 183 19.77 -13.12 -24.38
N LEU A 184 19.86 -13.06 -23.04
CA LEU A 184 20.57 -14.05 -22.23
C LEU A 184 19.61 -14.98 -21.51
N GLU A 185 18.68 -14.42 -20.75
CA GLU A 185 17.70 -15.15 -19.93
C GLU A 185 16.53 -14.23 -19.59
N SER A 186 15.33 -14.78 -19.42
CA SER A 186 14.20 -14.07 -18.80
C SER A 186 13.42 -14.98 -17.85
N THR A 187 12.68 -14.35 -16.94
CA THR A 187 11.72 -15.01 -16.06
C THR A 187 10.48 -14.14 -15.93
N GLN A 188 9.30 -14.76 -15.88
CA GLN A 188 7.99 -14.11 -15.65
C GLN A 188 7.40 -14.46 -14.27
N LEU A 189 8.18 -15.16 -13.44
CA LEU A 189 7.73 -15.73 -12.16
C LEU A 189 8.21 -14.90 -10.97
N ILE A 190 8.14 -13.57 -11.09
CA ILE A 190 8.52 -12.65 -10.02
C ILE A 190 7.25 -12.00 -9.48
N PHE A 191 6.84 -12.39 -8.28
CA PHE A 191 5.58 -11.97 -7.64
C PHE A 191 5.77 -10.86 -6.59
N THR A 192 6.91 -10.18 -6.64
CA THR A 192 7.29 -9.04 -5.82
C THR A 192 7.92 -7.97 -6.71
N ASN A 193 8.04 -6.73 -6.24
CA ASN A 193 8.74 -5.65 -6.95
C ASN A 193 10.27 -5.74 -6.83
N GLY A 194 10.79 -6.96 -6.77
CA GLY A 194 12.20 -7.24 -6.86
C GLY A 194 12.50 -8.73 -6.90
N TRP A 195 13.73 -9.06 -7.27
CA TRP A 195 14.19 -10.42 -7.53
C TRP A 195 15.68 -10.56 -7.20
N GLN A 196 16.04 -11.60 -6.43
CA GLN A 196 17.45 -11.97 -6.27
C GLN A 196 17.93 -12.72 -7.51
N ALA A 197 18.62 -12.01 -8.40
CA ALA A 197 19.12 -12.54 -9.67
C ALA A 197 20.28 -13.51 -9.42
N ASN A 198 20.37 -14.60 -10.20
CA ASN A 198 21.53 -15.49 -10.16
C ASN A 198 22.44 -15.21 -11.36
N LEU A 199 23.49 -14.41 -11.14
CA LEU A 199 24.41 -13.96 -12.18
C LEU A 199 25.65 -14.86 -12.32
N LYS A 200 25.71 -16.01 -11.66
CA LYS A 200 26.89 -16.89 -11.67
C LYS A 200 27.30 -17.31 -13.09
N LYS A 201 26.35 -17.47 -14.02
CA LYS A 201 26.62 -17.78 -15.44
C LYS A 201 27.36 -16.65 -16.18
N TYR A 202 27.29 -15.42 -15.65
CA TYR A 202 27.82 -14.21 -16.26
C TYR A 202 29.00 -13.63 -15.47
N ALA A 203 29.58 -14.38 -14.52
CA ALA A 203 30.68 -13.92 -13.66
C ALA A 203 31.94 -13.49 -14.44
N ASN A 204 32.10 -13.91 -15.69
CA ASN A 204 33.20 -13.51 -16.57
C ASN A 204 32.93 -12.22 -17.36
N ARG A 205 31.74 -11.62 -17.25
CA ARG A 205 31.37 -10.36 -17.89
C ARG A 205 31.55 -9.21 -16.92
N LYS A 206 32.08 -8.08 -17.41
CA LYS A 206 32.17 -6.83 -16.63
C LYS A 206 30.79 -6.28 -16.27
N PHE A 207 29.86 -6.36 -17.21
CA PHE A 207 28.47 -5.98 -17.03
C PHE A 207 27.58 -6.75 -18.00
N ILE A 208 26.28 -6.76 -17.70
CA ILE A 208 25.19 -7.13 -18.61
C ILE A 208 24.17 -5.99 -18.66
N TYR A 209 23.16 -6.09 -19.49
CA TYR A 209 21.99 -5.18 -19.45
C TYR A 209 20.81 -5.91 -18.83
N TRP A 210 19.90 -5.18 -18.21
CA TRP A 210 18.64 -5.74 -17.72
C TRP A 210 17.50 -4.74 -17.86
N ARG A 211 16.28 -5.27 -17.96
CA ARG A 211 15.04 -4.49 -17.98
C ARG A 211 13.90 -5.29 -17.37
N VAL A 212 12.85 -4.60 -16.93
CA VAL A 212 11.71 -5.22 -16.23
C VAL A 212 10.38 -4.65 -16.72
N ARG A 213 9.32 -5.46 -16.74
CA ARG A 213 7.94 -5.01 -17.00
C ARG A 213 6.93 -5.67 -16.08
N ALA A 214 5.81 -4.98 -15.86
CA ALA A 214 4.67 -5.50 -15.13
C ALA A 214 3.75 -6.35 -16.02
N LEU A 215 3.25 -7.44 -15.47
CA LEU A 215 2.32 -8.36 -16.10
C LEU A 215 1.05 -8.52 -15.26
N ASP A 216 -0.07 -8.75 -15.94
CA ASP A 216 -1.32 -9.15 -15.30
C ASP A 216 -1.34 -10.66 -14.97
N ILE A 217 -2.47 -11.14 -14.43
CA ILE A 217 -2.64 -12.56 -14.06
C ILE A 217 -2.56 -13.51 -15.27
N HIS A 218 -2.81 -13.02 -16.48
CA HIS A 218 -2.73 -13.77 -17.73
C HIS A 218 -1.36 -13.64 -18.41
N HIS A 219 -0.36 -13.12 -17.68
CA HIS A 219 0.98 -12.80 -18.17
C HIS A 219 0.97 -11.86 -19.38
N GLN A 220 -0.06 -11.02 -19.50
CA GLN A 220 -0.11 -9.97 -20.51
C GLN A 220 0.53 -8.70 -19.96
N PRO A 221 1.25 -7.92 -20.79
CA PRO A 221 1.88 -6.70 -20.34
C PRO A 221 0.85 -5.64 -19.92
N ILE A 222 1.00 -5.09 -18.71
CA ILE A 222 0.22 -3.91 -18.26
C ILE A 222 0.75 -2.65 -18.95
N GLY A 223 2.05 -2.64 -19.23
CA GLY A 223 2.74 -1.57 -19.94
C GLY A 223 3.94 -2.14 -20.69
N GLU A 224 5.04 -1.40 -20.72
CA GLU A 224 6.26 -1.79 -21.42
C GLU A 224 7.43 -2.10 -20.49
N PHE A 225 8.52 -2.62 -21.07
CA PHE A 225 9.78 -2.73 -20.35
C PHE A 225 10.28 -1.36 -19.90
N SER A 226 10.91 -1.32 -18.73
CA SER A 226 11.76 -0.20 -18.33
C SER A 226 12.86 0.02 -19.38
N PRO A 227 13.43 1.23 -19.45
CA PRO A 227 14.71 1.42 -20.13
C PRO A 227 15.73 0.38 -19.64
N ALA A 228 16.54 -0.15 -20.55
CA ALA A 228 17.55 -1.13 -20.18
C ALA A 228 18.71 -0.44 -19.44
N GLU A 229 19.08 -0.97 -18.28
CA GLU A 229 20.17 -0.45 -17.46
C GLU A 229 21.38 -1.40 -17.49
N GLU A 230 22.59 -0.84 -17.41
CA GLU A 230 23.81 -1.60 -17.20
C GLU A 230 23.85 -2.15 -15.77
N LEU A 231 24.14 -3.44 -15.64
CA LEU A 231 24.34 -4.16 -14.39
C LEU A 231 25.79 -4.59 -14.32
N TYR A 232 26.62 -3.76 -13.68
CA TYR A 232 28.04 -4.07 -13.45
C TYR A 232 28.18 -5.19 -12.44
N ILE A 233 29.12 -6.12 -12.67
CA ILE A 233 29.29 -7.34 -11.87
C ILE A 233 30.71 -7.38 -11.31
N ASP A 234 30.82 -7.57 -9.99
CA ASP A 234 32.06 -7.94 -9.32
C ASP A 234 31.88 -9.29 -8.60
N PRO A 235 32.47 -10.38 -9.13
CA PRO A 235 32.38 -11.71 -8.55
C PRO A 235 32.94 -11.85 -7.13
N ASN A 236 33.75 -10.87 -6.68
CA ASN A 236 34.41 -10.91 -5.37
C ASN A 236 33.58 -10.29 -4.25
N LEU A 237 32.47 -9.62 -4.59
CA LEU A 237 31.60 -9.02 -3.59
C LEU A 237 30.79 -10.09 -2.83
N PRO A 238 30.53 -9.86 -1.53
CA PRO A 238 29.66 -10.74 -0.75
C PRO A 238 28.24 -10.76 -1.33
N GLN A 239 27.59 -11.91 -1.24
CA GLN A 239 26.22 -12.10 -1.70
C GLN A 239 25.25 -11.76 -0.56
N PRO A 240 24.16 -11.01 -0.82
CA PRO A 240 23.08 -10.87 0.13
C PRO A 240 22.57 -12.25 0.58
N ASP A 241 22.53 -12.46 1.90
CA ASP A 241 22.26 -13.75 2.54
C ASP A 241 21.02 -13.71 3.44
N HIS A 242 20.20 -12.67 3.33
CA HIS A 242 18.94 -12.55 4.03
C HIS A 242 17.86 -11.96 3.11
N PRO A 243 16.57 -12.23 3.38
CA PRO A 243 15.47 -11.68 2.58
C PRO A 243 15.39 -10.16 2.76
N LEU A 244 14.94 -9.47 1.72
CA LEU A 244 14.80 -8.00 1.75
C LEU A 244 13.38 -7.63 2.17
N LEU A 245 13.22 -6.78 3.17
CA LEU A 245 11.90 -6.31 3.58
C LEU A 245 11.27 -5.47 2.46
N ASN A 246 9.97 -5.67 2.20
CA ASN A 246 9.31 -5.00 1.08
C ASN A 246 8.52 -3.76 1.54
N GLU A 247 9.27 -2.68 1.80
CA GLU A 247 8.76 -1.40 2.30
C GLU A 247 9.05 -0.22 1.34
N PHE A 248 9.39 -0.53 0.08
CA PHE A 248 9.82 0.46 -0.91
C PHE A 248 8.72 1.43 -1.35
N ASP A 249 7.46 0.97 -1.37
CA ASP A 249 6.30 1.79 -1.70
C ASP A 249 5.30 1.74 -0.55
N GLN A 250 4.89 2.90 -0.04
CA GLN A 250 3.96 3.00 1.09
C GLN A 250 2.93 4.10 0.87
N MET A 251 1.68 3.81 1.23
CA MET A 251 0.63 4.83 1.30
C MET A 251 0.87 5.77 2.50
N PRO A 252 0.49 7.06 2.40
CA PRO A 252 0.52 7.97 3.54
C PRO A 252 -0.31 7.44 4.71
N ASN A 253 0.10 7.79 5.93
CA ASN A 253 -0.63 7.47 7.17
C ASN A 253 -0.82 5.96 7.40
N PHE A 254 0.24 5.16 7.18
CA PHE A 254 0.17 3.72 7.37
C PHE A 254 -0.34 3.35 8.77
N GLU A 255 -1.37 2.50 8.83
CA GLU A 255 -1.87 1.88 10.06
C GLU A 255 -2.01 0.38 9.85
N MET A 256 -1.30 -0.40 10.67
CA MET A 256 -1.34 -1.85 10.62
C MET A 256 -2.75 -2.35 11.02
N PRO A 257 -3.40 -3.25 10.24
CA PRO A 257 -4.63 -3.90 10.66
C PRO A 257 -4.42 -4.72 11.94
N ILE A 258 -5.49 -5.03 12.68
CA ILE A 258 -5.33 -5.79 13.93
C ILE A 258 -4.74 -7.18 13.70
N TYR A 259 -4.87 -7.73 12.49
CA TYR A 259 -4.20 -8.95 12.05
C TYR A 259 -3.06 -8.54 11.11
N PRO A 260 -1.81 -8.38 11.58
CA PRO A 260 -0.72 -7.96 10.72
C PRO A 260 -0.40 -8.98 9.64
N VAL A 261 0.19 -8.50 8.56
CA VAL A 261 0.82 -9.34 7.54
C VAL A 261 2.20 -8.80 7.24
N TYR A 262 3.19 -9.69 7.18
CA TYR A 262 4.59 -9.36 7.00
C TYR A 262 5.03 -9.77 5.60
N GLN A 263 5.74 -8.91 4.85
CA GLN A 263 6.08 -9.16 3.45
C GLN A 263 7.55 -8.88 3.09
N TRP A 264 8.13 -9.71 2.24
CA TRP A 264 9.54 -9.62 1.85
C TRP A 264 9.79 -10.08 0.41
N ILE A 265 10.93 -9.69 -0.13
CA ILE A 265 11.50 -10.19 -1.37
C ILE A 265 12.35 -11.44 -1.04
N PRO A 266 12.02 -12.60 -1.63
CA PRO A 266 12.62 -13.87 -1.25
C PRO A 266 14.07 -14.03 -1.74
N LEU A 267 14.83 -14.87 -1.05
CA LEU A 267 16.11 -15.37 -1.51
C LEU A 267 15.93 -16.36 -2.67
N ASN A 268 16.87 -16.36 -3.60
CA ASN A 268 16.87 -17.24 -4.76
C ASN A 268 16.94 -18.72 -4.32
N GLY A 269 15.98 -19.52 -4.77
CA GLY A 269 15.95 -20.96 -4.48
C GLY A 269 15.54 -21.34 -3.06
N VAL A 270 15.11 -20.38 -2.23
CA VAL A 270 14.62 -20.64 -0.87
C VAL A 270 13.09 -20.64 -0.86
N GLU A 271 12.51 -21.76 -0.43
CA GLU A 271 11.05 -21.98 -0.42
C GLU A 271 10.43 -21.87 0.98
N ARG A 272 11.22 -21.82 2.05
CA ARG A 272 10.70 -21.79 3.42
C ARG A 272 11.27 -20.62 4.18
N TYR A 273 10.40 -19.92 4.90
CA TYR A 273 10.78 -18.75 5.68
C TYR A 273 10.24 -18.86 7.09
N GLU A 274 11.04 -18.45 8.05
CA GLU A 274 10.63 -18.23 9.43
C GLU A 274 10.49 -16.73 9.66
N VAL A 275 9.35 -16.32 10.20
CA VAL A 275 9.08 -14.94 10.62
C VAL A 275 8.96 -14.94 12.13
N GLU A 276 9.57 -13.93 12.77
CA GLU A 276 9.38 -13.69 14.20
C GLU A 276 8.93 -12.25 14.48
N LEU A 277 8.03 -12.11 15.45
CA LEU A 277 7.54 -10.85 15.98
C LEU A 277 8.05 -10.67 17.40
N MET A 278 8.56 -9.49 17.71
CA MET A 278 9.20 -9.10 18.96
C MET A 278 8.56 -7.80 19.48
N ILE A 279 8.60 -7.60 20.79
CA ILE A 279 8.13 -6.36 21.46
C ILE A 279 9.29 -5.43 21.88
N HIS A 280 10.51 -5.85 21.54
CA HIS A 280 11.75 -5.11 21.72
C HIS A 280 12.59 -5.28 20.45
N PRO A 281 13.48 -4.32 20.11
CA PRO A 281 14.43 -4.49 19.03
C PRO A 281 15.28 -5.76 19.22
N PRO A 282 15.71 -6.43 18.14
CA PRO A 282 16.62 -7.57 18.29
C PRO A 282 17.92 -7.12 18.96
N ALA A 283 18.52 -8.00 19.77
CA ALA A 283 19.79 -7.71 20.44
C ALA A 283 20.94 -7.46 19.43
N LYS A 284 20.84 -8.06 18.25
CA LYS A 284 21.76 -7.88 17.13
C LYS A 284 21.03 -8.09 15.80
N GLU A 285 21.26 -7.16 14.87
CA GLU A 285 20.78 -7.29 13.48
C GLU A 285 21.56 -8.37 12.71
N ASN A 286 20.88 -8.97 11.73
CA ASN A 286 21.45 -9.94 10.78
C ASN A 286 22.26 -11.08 11.45
N ASP A 287 21.77 -11.60 12.58
CA ASP A 287 22.30 -12.83 13.18
C ASP A 287 21.51 -14.07 12.71
N ASN A 288 21.87 -15.25 13.19
CA ASN A 288 21.19 -16.51 12.87
C ASN A 288 20.52 -17.16 14.09
N VAL A 289 20.38 -16.41 15.18
CA VAL A 289 19.82 -16.88 16.44
C VAL A 289 18.42 -16.31 16.61
N PRO A 290 17.39 -17.14 16.84
CA PRO A 290 16.05 -16.65 17.17
C PRO A 290 16.03 -15.88 18.50
N THR A 291 15.25 -14.80 18.59
CA THR A 291 15.10 -14.00 19.81
C THR A 291 14.37 -14.76 20.92
N ALA A 292 15.03 -15.13 22.02
CA ALA A 292 14.48 -16.07 23.01
C ALA A 292 13.06 -15.73 23.51
N ASP A 293 12.73 -14.44 23.63
CA ASP A 293 11.46 -13.89 24.11
C ASP A 293 10.56 -13.31 23.00
N ALA A 294 10.74 -13.74 21.74
CA ALA A 294 9.85 -13.34 20.64
C ALA A 294 8.38 -13.65 20.99
N ALA A 295 7.52 -12.66 20.79
CA ALA A 295 6.10 -12.74 21.11
C ALA A 295 5.35 -13.74 20.21
N TRP A 296 5.87 -13.99 19.00
CA TRP A 296 5.29 -14.94 18.06
C TRP A 296 6.28 -15.36 16.98
N ARG A 297 6.09 -16.57 16.45
CA ARG A 297 6.83 -17.10 15.31
C ARG A 297 5.93 -17.91 14.41
N LYS A 298 6.25 -17.92 13.12
CA LYS A 298 5.60 -18.78 12.15
C LYS A 298 6.54 -19.14 11.01
N VAL A 299 6.45 -20.38 10.56
CA VAL A 299 7.09 -20.84 9.33
C VAL A 299 6.06 -20.86 8.22
N VAL A 300 6.40 -20.28 7.08
CA VAL A 300 5.58 -20.33 5.86
C VAL A 300 6.36 -20.98 4.72
N ASN A 301 5.62 -21.56 3.78
CA ASN A 301 6.16 -22.26 2.61
C ASN A 301 5.72 -21.56 1.34
N SER A 302 6.63 -21.45 0.37
CA SER A 302 6.44 -20.88 -0.97
C SER A 302 5.67 -19.55 -0.93
N ALA A 303 6.02 -18.69 0.02
CA ALA A 303 5.32 -17.44 0.29
C ALA A 303 6.30 -16.28 0.39
N THR A 304 5.86 -15.11 -0.06
CA THR A 304 6.53 -13.81 0.10
C THR A 304 5.87 -12.97 1.18
N ALA A 305 4.88 -13.53 1.87
CA ALA A 305 4.19 -12.91 2.98
C ALA A 305 3.80 -13.93 4.06
N CYS A 306 3.64 -13.45 5.29
CA CYS A 306 3.23 -14.23 6.44
C CYS A 306 2.08 -13.56 7.18
N TYR A 307 0.91 -14.20 7.17
CA TYR A 307 -0.28 -13.75 7.88
C TYR A 307 -0.21 -14.14 9.35
N ASP A 308 -0.35 -13.15 10.22
CA ASP A 308 -0.51 -13.38 11.65
C ASP A 308 -1.83 -14.10 11.94
N GLU A 309 -1.78 -15.09 12.81
CA GLU A 309 -2.95 -15.89 13.19
C GLU A 309 -3.73 -15.25 14.33
N TYR A 310 -3.10 -14.30 15.03
CA TYR A 310 -3.64 -13.66 16.21
C TYR A 310 -3.79 -12.16 15.98
N PRO A 311 -4.84 -11.55 16.55
CA PRO A 311 -4.92 -10.11 16.56
C PRO A 311 -3.83 -9.53 17.47
N ARG A 312 -3.36 -8.32 17.17
CA ARG A 312 -2.40 -7.52 17.96
C ARG A 312 -3.10 -6.31 18.57
N PRO A 313 -3.91 -6.51 19.64
CA PRO A 313 -4.72 -5.43 20.21
C PRO A 313 -3.95 -4.50 21.16
N TYR A 314 -2.75 -4.90 21.57
CA TYR A 314 -2.00 -4.20 22.61
C TYR A 314 -1.17 -3.08 22.00
N ALA A 315 -1.33 -1.88 22.55
CA ALA A 315 -0.54 -0.72 22.15
C ALA A 315 0.94 -0.93 22.47
N GLY A 316 1.81 -0.42 21.60
CA GLY A 316 3.26 -0.49 21.79
C GLY A 316 4.02 -0.63 20.47
N ASP A 317 5.33 -0.72 20.64
CA ASP A 317 6.29 -0.96 19.57
C ASP A 317 6.40 -2.46 19.28
N TYR A 318 6.31 -2.80 17.99
CA TYR A 318 6.50 -4.16 17.51
C TYR A 318 7.61 -4.16 16.45
N TYR A 319 8.43 -5.20 16.52
CA TYR A 319 9.53 -5.43 15.59
C TYR A 319 9.36 -6.79 14.95
N TRP A 320 9.60 -6.92 13.66
CA TRP A 320 9.55 -8.21 13.00
C TRP A 320 10.70 -8.37 12.02
N ARG A 321 11.13 -9.62 11.84
CA ARG A 321 12.18 -10.00 10.88
C ARG A 321 11.92 -11.37 10.30
N VAL A 322 12.54 -11.67 9.17
CA VAL A 322 12.35 -12.91 8.41
C VAL A 322 13.69 -13.52 8.00
N ARG A 323 13.76 -14.85 7.95
CA ARG A 323 14.93 -15.56 7.41
C ARG A 323 14.53 -16.74 6.56
N GLY A 324 15.41 -17.12 5.64
CA GLY A 324 15.29 -18.39 4.93
C GLY A 324 15.61 -19.57 5.84
N ILE A 325 14.93 -20.70 5.64
CA ILE A 325 15.26 -21.99 6.27
C ILE A 325 15.23 -23.13 5.24
N ASP A 326 16.01 -24.17 5.48
CA ASP A 326 16.02 -25.38 4.65
C ASP A 326 14.87 -26.34 5.02
N LYS A 327 14.80 -27.49 4.35
CA LYS A 327 13.78 -28.52 4.61
C LYS A 327 13.87 -29.12 6.02
N SER A 328 15.05 -29.09 6.63
CA SER A 328 15.32 -29.58 7.98
C SER A 328 15.07 -28.50 9.06
N GLY A 329 14.80 -27.26 8.66
CA GLY A 329 14.62 -26.11 9.55
C GLY A 329 15.91 -25.41 9.93
N ASN A 330 17.04 -25.71 9.28
CA ASN A 330 18.28 -24.98 9.50
C ASN A 330 18.24 -23.61 8.79
N PRO A 331 18.85 -22.55 9.35
CA PRO A 331 18.91 -21.25 8.69
C PRO A 331 19.62 -21.31 7.34
N VAL A 332 19.03 -20.66 6.34
CA VAL A 332 19.68 -20.33 5.06
C VAL A 332 20.04 -18.86 5.14
N GLY A 333 21.28 -18.59 5.55
CA GLY A 333 21.79 -17.25 5.81
C GLY A 333 21.36 -16.69 7.18
N VAL A 334 21.03 -15.41 7.23
CA VAL A 334 20.74 -14.67 8.48
C VAL A 334 19.34 -14.06 8.47
N TRP A 335 18.92 -13.49 9.59
CA TRP A 335 17.72 -12.67 9.66
C TRP A 335 17.86 -11.41 8.80
N SER A 336 16.75 -11.00 8.18
CA SER A 336 16.63 -9.66 7.61
C SER A 336 16.87 -8.59 8.66
N ASP A 337 17.04 -7.35 8.20
CA ASP A 337 16.83 -6.19 9.07
C ASP A 337 15.46 -6.31 9.77
N ALA A 338 15.35 -5.77 10.98
CA ALA A 338 14.07 -5.69 11.66
C ALA A 338 13.25 -4.50 11.17
N ALA A 339 12.03 -4.77 10.69
CA ALA A 339 11.03 -3.74 10.50
C ALA A 339 10.35 -3.39 11.82
N HIS A 340 9.82 -2.17 11.89
CA HIS A 340 9.17 -1.60 13.07
C HIS A 340 7.80 -1.05 12.72
N PHE A 341 6.80 -1.35 13.53
CA PHE A 341 5.50 -0.68 13.47
C PHE A 341 4.97 -0.42 14.88
N VAL A 342 4.09 0.57 14.99
CA VAL A 342 3.50 1.00 16.26
C VAL A 342 2.00 0.72 16.25
N VAL A 343 1.53 -0.01 17.24
CA VAL A 343 0.10 -0.10 17.54
C VAL A 343 -0.24 1.04 18.51
N LYS A 344 -1.03 2.01 18.03
CA LYS A 344 -1.45 3.15 18.84
C LYS A 344 -2.41 2.72 19.94
N GLN A 345 -2.32 3.38 21.10
CA GLN A 345 -3.32 3.24 22.15
C GLN A 345 -4.69 3.69 21.61
N GLN A 346 -5.64 2.76 21.62
CA GLN A 346 -6.99 3.05 21.19
C GLN A 346 -7.75 3.82 22.29
N PRO A 347 -8.67 4.73 21.89
CA PRO A 347 -9.58 5.36 22.84
C PRO A 347 -10.47 4.30 23.51
N GLU A 348 -11.07 4.64 24.66
CA GLU A 348 -12.03 3.75 25.34
C GLU A 348 -13.19 3.32 24.43
N ARG A 349 -13.54 4.19 23.48
CA ARG A 349 -14.55 3.96 22.45
C ARG A 349 -13.99 4.40 21.10
N VAL A 350 -13.74 3.45 20.21
CA VAL A 350 -13.29 3.74 18.84
C VAL A 350 -14.43 4.39 18.04
N PRO A 351 -14.23 5.51 17.31
CA PRO A 351 -15.30 6.13 16.54
C PRO A 351 -15.87 5.21 15.44
N VAL A 352 -14.99 4.56 14.69
CA VAL A 352 -15.34 3.69 13.57
C VAL A 352 -14.41 2.48 13.52
N ALA A 353 -14.99 1.29 13.38
CA ALA A 353 -14.25 0.07 13.02
C ALA A 353 -14.93 -0.62 11.83
N VAL A 354 -14.17 -1.41 11.07
CA VAL A 354 -14.69 -2.29 10.01
C VAL A 354 -14.47 -3.74 10.39
N LEU A 355 -15.48 -4.59 10.23
CA LEU A 355 -15.43 -6.03 10.49
C LEU A 355 -15.75 -6.79 9.20
N GLY A 356 -14.89 -7.75 8.84
CA GLY A 356 -15.10 -8.51 7.62
C GLY A 356 -14.09 -9.61 7.33
N ASP A 357 -14.16 -10.12 6.10
CA ASP A 357 -13.32 -11.19 5.58
C ASP A 357 -12.05 -10.64 4.87
N SER A 358 -11.53 -11.34 3.85
CA SER A 358 -10.35 -10.92 3.09
C SER A 358 -10.54 -9.59 2.36
N ILE A 359 -11.77 -9.23 1.98
CA ILE A 359 -12.02 -7.93 1.33
C ILE A 359 -11.76 -6.79 2.32
N THR A 360 -12.16 -6.97 3.58
CA THR A 360 -11.91 -6.00 4.66
C THR A 360 -10.48 -6.04 5.16
N HIS A 361 -9.89 -7.23 5.31
CA HIS A 361 -8.52 -7.37 5.79
C HIS A 361 -7.53 -6.58 4.92
N GLY A 362 -7.75 -6.58 3.60
CA GLY A 362 -6.89 -5.95 2.61
C GLY A 362 -6.41 -6.97 1.57
N GLY A 363 -6.09 -6.48 0.37
CA GLY A 363 -5.48 -7.26 -0.72
C GLY A 363 -6.17 -7.15 -2.09
N GLY A 364 -5.61 -7.91 -3.05
CA GLY A 364 -6.07 -8.18 -4.43
C GLY A 364 -5.42 -7.26 -5.47
N ALA A 365 -4.32 -7.59 -6.16
CA ALA A 365 -4.29 -8.45 -7.34
C ALA A 365 -3.03 -9.32 -7.36
N VAL A 366 -3.02 -10.65 -7.34
CA VAL A 366 -3.78 -11.64 -6.58
C VAL A 366 -2.66 -12.51 -5.99
N SER A 367 -2.00 -12.15 -4.89
CA SER A 367 -2.57 -11.76 -3.60
C SER A 367 -1.59 -10.87 -2.84
N ASN A 368 -1.54 -9.58 -3.22
CA ASN A 368 -0.88 -8.57 -2.41
C ASN A 368 -1.44 -8.58 -0.99
N SER A 369 -0.54 -8.41 -0.02
CA SER A 369 -0.86 -8.56 1.39
C SER A 369 -1.59 -7.31 1.93
N PRO A 370 -2.33 -7.43 3.05
CA PRO A 370 -2.81 -6.29 3.82
C PRO A 370 -1.75 -5.25 4.23
N ALA A 371 -0.45 -5.55 4.13
CA ALA A 371 0.61 -4.55 4.30
C ALA A 371 0.68 -3.55 3.14
N ALA A 372 0.15 -3.91 1.97
CA ALA A 372 -0.01 -3.04 0.81
C ALA A 372 -1.34 -2.26 0.94
N LEU A 373 -1.29 -1.10 1.58
CA LEU A 373 -2.47 -0.34 1.99
C LEU A 373 -3.31 0.22 0.85
N GLU A 374 -2.75 0.37 -0.35
CA GLU A 374 -3.50 0.69 -1.57
C GLU A 374 -4.56 -0.36 -1.91
N TYR A 375 -4.41 -1.57 -1.36
CA TYR A 375 -5.37 -2.65 -1.46
C TYR A 375 -6.33 -2.75 -0.24
N SER A 376 -6.36 -1.73 0.61
CA SER A 376 -7.32 -1.61 1.71
C SER A 376 -8.25 -0.43 1.48
N TYR A 377 -9.57 -0.66 1.50
CA TYR A 377 -10.54 0.41 1.29
C TYR A 377 -10.57 1.41 2.46
N THR A 378 -10.14 0.99 3.66
CA THR A 378 -10.08 1.88 4.83
C THR A 378 -9.03 2.98 4.66
N THR A 379 -8.01 2.75 3.84
CA THR A 379 -6.99 3.74 3.47
C THR A 379 -7.61 4.96 2.79
N TYR A 380 -8.75 4.79 2.14
CA TYR A 380 -9.42 5.84 1.38
C TYR A 380 -10.53 6.56 2.16
N PHE A 381 -10.71 6.27 3.46
CA PHE A 381 -11.66 7.01 4.29
C PHE A 381 -11.17 8.44 4.58
N ASP A 382 -12.10 9.34 4.87
CA ASP A 382 -11.80 10.70 5.35
C ASP A 382 -11.74 10.80 6.88
N PHE A 383 -11.84 9.66 7.56
CA PHE A 383 -11.90 9.55 9.00
C PHE A 383 -11.07 8.34 9.46
N PRO A 384 -10.51 8.37 10.68
CA PRO A 384 -9.76 7.24 11.22
C PRO A 384 -10.67 6.02 11.40
N CYS A 385 -10.14 4.84 11.13
CA CYS A 385 -10.90 3.59 11.22
C CYS A 385 -10.00 2.43 11.64
N LEU A 386 -10.48 1.63 12.60
CA LEU A 386 -9.81 0.39 12.98
C LEU A 386 -10.24 -0.75 12.05
N ASN A 387 -9.26 -1.40 11.41
CA ASN A 387 -9.51 -2.53 10.52
C ASN A 387 -9.48 -3.87 11.28
N LEU A 388 -10.66 -4.49 11.43
CA LEU A 388 -10.88 -5.79 12.08
C LEU A 388 -11.09 -6.92 11.06
N GLY A 389 -10.66 -6.75 9.81
CA GLY A 389 -10.77 -7.77 8.77
C GLY A 389 -9.83 -8.96 8.99
N ARG A 390 -10.24 -10.15 8.57
CA ARG A 390 -9.40 -11.35 8.61
C ARG A 390 -9.60 -12.21 7.36
N SER A 391 -8.51 -12.45 6.64
CA SER A 391 -8.55 -13.22 5.39
C SER A 391 -9.01 -14.66 5.61
N GLY A 392 -9.90 -15.13 4.74
CA GLY A 392 -10.41 -16.51 4.74
C GLY A 392 -11.68 -16.73 5.56
N ASP A 393 -12.10 -15.74 6.37
CA ASP A 393 -13.29 -15.88 7.21
C ASP A 393 -14.57 -16.07 6.39
N THR A 394 -15.42 -16.97 6.86
CA THR A 394 -16.85 -16.98 6.52
C THR A 394 -17.63 -16.01 7.41
N SER A 395 -18.90 -15.77 7.09
CA SER A 395 -19.83 -15.03 7.96
C SER A 395 -19.88 -15.63 9.38
N THR A 396 -19.93 -16.96 9.49
CA THR A 396 -19.94 -17.66 10.78
C THR A 396 -18.64 -17.45 11.58
N MET A 397 -17.47 -17.52 10.92
CA MET A 397 -16.18 -17.25 11.58
C MET A 397 -16.09 -15.80 12.06
N THR A 398 -16.60 -14.86 11.27
CA THR A 398 -16.68 -13.44 11.64
C THR A 398 -17.56 -13.24 12.88
N LEU A 399 -18.70 -13.93 12.96
CA LEU A 399 -19.56 -13.94 14.15
C LEU A 399 -18.83 -14.53 15.38
N GLN A 400 -18.13 -15.65 15.21
CA GLN A 400 -17.44 -16.35 16.30
C GLN A 400 -16.38 -15.49 16.98
N ARG A 401 -15.66 -14.66 16.22
CA ARG A 401 -14.63 -13.77 16.77
C ARG A 401 -15.14 -12.40 17.20
N PHE A 402 -16.43 -12.08 17.04
CA PHE A 402 -16.98 -10.76 17.37
C PHE A 402 -16.62 -10.31 18.78
N ASP A 403 -16.78 -11.19 19.78
CA ASP A 403 -16.56 -10.83 21.18
C ASP A 403 -15.09 -10.52 21.47
N GLN A 404 -14.18 -11.23 20.78
CA GLN A 404 -12.74 -11.03 20.91
C GLN A 404 -12.26 -9.77 20.17
N ASP A 405 -12.79 -9.52 18.97
CA ASP A 405 -12.21 -8.55 18.06
C ASP A 405 -12.94 -7.20 18.05
N VAL A 406 -14.20 -7.14 18.49
CA VAL A 406 -15.01 -5.91 18.48
C VAL A 406 -15.19 -5.32 19.88
N LEU A 407 -15.57 -6.15 20.85
CA LEU A 407 -15.95 -5.67 22.19
C LEU A 407 -14.83 -4.98 22.98
N PRO A 408 -13.53 -5.32 22.82
CA PRO A 408 -12.47 -4.57 23.47
C PRO A 408 -12.39 -3.09 23.03
N TYR A 409 -12.81 -2.79 21.79
CA TYR A 409 -12.74 -1.45 21.21
C TYR A 409 -14.05 -0.66 21.28
N LYS A 410 -15.15 -1.35 21.58
CA LYS A 410 -16.52 -0.80 21.73
C LYS A 410 -16.87 0.26 20.68
N PRO A 411 -16.71 -0.01 19.37
CA PRO A 411 -16.81 1.02 18.37
C PRO A 411 -18.18 1.74 18.41
N LEU A 412 -18.19 3.06 18.18
CA LEU A 412 -19.44 3.81 18.07
C LEU A 412 -20.21 3.37 16.81
N ASN A 413 -19.49 3.17 15.71
CA ASN A 413 -19.99 2.66 14.44
C ASN A 413 -19.17 1.45 13.98
N LEU A 414 -19.83 0.35 13.65
CA LEU A 414 -19.19 -0.85 13.09
C LEU A 414 -19.70 -1.08 11.67
N LEU A 415 -18.83 -0.89 10.68
CA LEU A 415 -19.11 -1.26 9.29
C LEU A 415 -18.89 -2.76 9.12
N ILE A 416 -19.87 -3.47 8.56
CA ILE A 416 -19.87 -4.93 8.48
C ILE A 416 -19.91 -5.36 7.01
N LEU A 417 -18.86 -6.03 6.55
CA LEU A 417 -18.75 -6.61 5.21
C LEU A 417 -18.20 -8.03 5.32
N THR A 418 -19.08 -9.01 5.44
CA THR A 418 -18.71 -10.43 5.51
C THR A 418 -19.77 -11.30 4.86
N GLY A 419 -19.33 -12.40 4.25
CA GLY A 419 -20.23 -13.39 3.64
C GLY A 419 -19.86 -13.76 2.22
N THR A 420 -18.91 -13.08 1.58
CA THR A 420 -18.46 -13.39 0.22
C THR A 420 -17.90 -14.82 0.13
N ASN A 421 -17.10 -15.24 1.12
CA ASN A 421 -16.61 -16.63 1.20
C ASN A 421 -17.73 -17.66 1.37
N SER A 422 -18.79 -17.29 2.09
CA SER A 422 -19.98 -18.14 2.28
C SER A 422 -20.82 -18.23 0.99
N LEU A 423 -20.92 -17.13 0.25
CA LEU A 423 -21.69 -17.00 -0.97
C LEU A 423 -21.17 -17.92 -2.09
N ARG A 424 -19.84 -18.01 -2.24
CA ARG A 424 -19.19 -18.88 -3.24
C ARG A 424 -19.21 -20.37 -2.89
N ALA A 425 -19.50 -20.72 -1.62
CA ALA A 425 -19.47 -22.10 -1.16
C ALA A 425 -20.79 -22.84 -1.47
N GLY A 426 -20.68 -23.95 -2.21
CA GLY A 426 -21.82 -24.80 -2.60
C GLY A 426 -22.64 -25.37 -1.43
N SER A 427 -21.99 -25.55 -0.27
CA SER A 427 -22.57 -26.18 0.91
C SER A 427 -23.30 -25.21 1.85
N ILE A 428 -23.18 -23.89 1.65
CA ILE A 428 -23.71 -22.89 2.59
C ILE A 428 -25.00 -22.27 2.05
N ASN A 429 -26.09 -22.37 2.81
CA ASN A 429 -27.35 -21.71 2.49
C ASN A 429 -27.25 -20.20 2.82
N PRO A 430 -27.78 -19.28 1.98
CA PRO A 430 -27.81 -17.84 2.27
C PRO A 430 -28.47 -17.49 3.61
N ASP A 431 -29.41 -18.30 4.11
CA ASP A 431 -30.03 -18.11 5.44
C ASP A 431 -29.00 -18.18 6.57
N ILE A 432 -27.92 -18.96 6.42
CA ILE A 432 -26.83 -19.01 7.40
C ILE A 432 -26.14 -17.64 7.47
N ILE A 433 -25.85 -17.04 6.32
CA ILE A 433 -25.22 -15.72 6.24
C ILE A 433 -26.12 -14.67 6.91
N ILE A 434 -27.43 -14.70 6.60
CA ILE A 434 -28.41 -13.78 7.18
C ILE A 434 -28.51 -13.96 8.70
N ASN A 435 -28.56 -15.21 9.19
CA ASN A 435 -28.60 -15.49 10.62
C ASN A 435 -27.34 -15.00 11.34
N ASP A 436 -26.16 -15.18 10.73
CA ASP A 436 -24.89 -14.71 11.27
C ASP A 436 -24.86 -13.17 11.33
N LEU A 437 -25.26 -12.48 10.27
CA LEU A 437 -25.36 -11.02 10.24
C LEU A 437 -26.38 -10.50 11.27
N ASN A 438 -27.51 -11.19 11.45
CA ASN A 438 -28.51 -10.84 12.46
C ASN A 438 -27.99 -11.06 13.89
N ALA A 439 -27.17 -12.09 14.12
CA ALA A 439 -26.52 -12.32 15.41
C ALA A 439 -25.46 -11.25 15.70
N ILE A 440 -24.67 -10.85 14.70
CA ILE A 440 -23.73 -9.71 14.81
C ILE A 440 -24.48 -8.42 15.14
N LYS A 441 -25.62 -8.15 14.47
CA LYS A 441 -26.49 -7.02 14.77
C LYS A 441 -26.93 -7.00 16.23
N ALA A 442 -27.47 -8.12 16.72
CA ALA A 442 -27.95 -8.25 18.10
C ALA A 442 -26.81 -8.01 19.12
N LYS A 443 -25.61 -8.53 18.84
CA LYS A 443 -24.42 -8.26 19.67
C LYS A 443 -24.01 -6.79 19.64
N CYS A 444 -24.09 -6.11 18.50
CA CYS A 444 -23.83 -4.67 18.41
C CYS A 444 -24.83 -3.87 19.27
N GLU A 445 -26.13 -4.11 19.08
CA GLU A 445 -27.20 -3.40 19.78
C GLU A 445 -27.12 -3.62 21.30
N ALA A 446 -26.83 -4.84 21.75
CA ALA A 446 -26.63 -5.17 23.16
C ALA A 446 -25.44 -4.44 23.81
N ASN A 447 -24.50 -3.93 23.01
CA ASN A 447 -23.29 -3.24 23.48
C ASN A 447 -23.26 -1.74 23.06
N ASP A 448 -24.41 -1.15 22.69
CA ASP A 448 -24.54 0.23 22.21
C ASP A 448 -23.72 0.54 20.94
N ILE A 449 -23.30 -0.46 20.19
CA ILE A 449 -22.57 -0.30 18.92
C ILE A 449 -23.60 -0.10 17.79
N ARG A 450 -23.42 0.89 16.91
CA ARG A 450 -24.26 1.03 15.71
C ARG A 450 -23.74 0.11 14.59
N PRO A 451 -24.48 -0.96 14.20
CA PRO A 451 -24.10 -1.75 13.04
C PRO A 451 -24.48 -1.01 11.75
N ILE A 452 -23.54 -0.90 10.81
CA ILE A 452 -23.75 -0.35 9.46
C ILE A 452 -23.38 -1.46 8.47
N PHE A 453 -24.37 -2.01 7.79
CA PHE A 453 -24.13 -3.14 6.87
C PHE A 453 -23.73 -2.65 5.47
N LEU A 454 -22.68 -3.25 4.90
CA LEU A 454 -22.30 -3.03 3.51
C LEU A 454 -22.88 -4.14 2.64
N THR A 455 -23.48 -3.81 1.50
CA THR A 455 -23.93 -4.86 0.56
C THR A 455 -22.72 -5.62 0.00
N LEU A 456 -22.88 -6.94 -0.13
CA LEU A 456 -21.87 -7.79 -0.75
C LEU A 456 -21.76 -7.45 -2.24
N MET A 457 -20.55 -7.40 -2.76
CA MET A 457 -20.30 -7.17 -4.19
C MET A 457 -20.56 -8.43 -5.03
N PRO A 458 -20.80 -8.30 -6.35
CA PRO A 458 -20.83 -9.45 -7.24
C PRO A 458 -19.48 -10.19 -7.26
N VAL A 459 -19.48 -11.40 -7.80
CA VAL A 459 -18.25 -12.15 -8.09
C VAL A 459 -18.16 -12.47 -9.58
N ASN A 460 -16.96 -12.77 -10.06
CA ASN A 460 -16.74 -13.30 -11.40
C ASN A 460 -16.20 -14.74 -11.31
N PRO A 461 -17.09 -15.76 -11.47
CA PRO A 461 -16.70 -17.17 -11.37
C PRO A 461 -15.58 -17.60 -12.32
N ALA A 462 -15.48 -17.00 -13.51
CA ALA A 462 -14.45 -17.35 -14.49
C ALA A 462 -13.07 -16.90 -14.01
N ASN A 463 -12.97 -15.67 -13.52
CA ASN A 463 -11.73 -15.14 -12.97
C ASN A 463 -11.34 -15.89 -11.67
N ILE A 464 -12.30 -16.23 -10.81
CA ILE A 464 -12.04 -17.01 -9.58
C ILE A 464 -11.48 -18.40 -9.93
N GLN A 465 -12.07 -19.08 -10.92
CA GLN A 465 -11.59 -20.37 -11.38
C GLN A 465 -10.18 -20.28 -11.99
N PHE A 466 -9.88 -19.17 -12.68
CA PHE A 466 -8.56 -18.94 -13.24
C PHE A 466 -7.52 -18.68 -12.15
N ALA A 467 -7.81 -17.76 -11.23
CA ALA A 467 -6.87 -17.28 -10.21
C ALA A 467 -6.61 -18.31 -9.10
N PHE A 468 -7.67 -18.98 -8.62
CA PHE A 468 -7.59 -19.84 -7.43
C PHE A 468 -7.82 -21.32 -7.70
N HIS A 469 -8.16 -21.67 -8.95
CA HIS A 469 -8.55 -23.04 -9.32
C HIS A 469 -9.70 -23.60 -8.48
N THR A 470 -10.61 -22.73 -8.03
CA THR A 470 -11.77 -23.11 -7.23
C THR A 470 -13.08 -22.80 -7.95
N ALA A 471 -14.02 -23.74 -7.88
CA ALA A 471 -15.36 -23.53 -8.41
C ALA A 471 -16.15 -22.57 -7.52
N THR A 472 -16.91 -21.67 -8.16
CA THR A 472 -17.92 -20.84 -7.48
C THR A 472 -19.28 -21.54 -7.56
N ASP A 473 -20.06 -21.50 -6.47
CA ASP A 473 -21.43 -22.03 -6.47
C ASP A 473 -22.27 -21.40 -7.59
N LYS A 474 -22.94 -22.23 -8.39
CA LYS A 474 -23.85 -21.79 -9.47
C LYS A 474 -25.01 -20.92 -8.97
N GLN A 475 -25.39 -21.05 -7.70
CA GLN A 475 -26.47 -20.27 -7.09
C GLN A 475 -26.00 -18.94 -6.49
N TRP A 476 -24.72 -18.57 -6.61
CA TRP A 476 -24.15 -17.38 -5.97
C TRP A 476 -24.97 -16.09 -6.19
N LYS A 477 -25.54 -15.88 -7.40
CA LYS A 477 -26.36 -14.69 -7.71
C LYS A 477 -27.65 -14.65 -6.88
N ALA A 478 -28.35 -15.79 -6.77
CA ALA A 478 -29.57 -15.89 -5.99
C ALA A 478 -29.26 -15.67 -4.50
N LYS A 479 -28.15 -16.24 -4.01
CA LYS A 479 -27.66 -15.99 -2.65
C LYS A 479 -27.33 -14.52 -2.42
N LEU A 480 -26.62 -13.89 -3.36
CA LEU A 480 -26.25 -12.47 -3.31
C LEU A 480 -27.50 -11.62 -3.16
N GLN A 481 -28.48 -11.83 -4.03
CA GLN A 481 -29.73 -11.10 -4.03
C GLN A 481 -30.48 -11.27 -2.70
N GLN A 482 -30.58 -12.50 -2.19
CA GLN A 482 -31.26 -12.77 -0.92
C GLN A 482 -30.57 -12.07 0.27
N VAL A 483 -29.24 -12.17 0.37
CA VAL A 483 -28.46 -11.53 1.44
C VAL A 483 -28.52 -10.01 1.33
N ASN A 484 -28.29 -9.44 0.14
CA ASN A 484 -28.32 -8.00 -0.05
C ASN A 484 -29.72 -7.39 0.13
N ASN A 485 -30.79 -8.12 -0.19
CA ASN A 485 -32.15 -7.70 0.14
C ASN A 485 -32.35 -7.62 1.66
N TRP A 486 -31.78 -8.54 2.43
CA TRP A 486 -31.80 -8.44 3.90
C TRP A 486 -30.98 -7.24 4.40
N VAL A 487 -29.79 -7.01 3.84
CA VAL A 487 -28.93 -5.85 4.19
C VAL A 487 -29.64 -4.53 3.95
N ARG A 488 -30.27 -4.35 2.78
CA ARG A 488 -31.02 -3.14 2.41
C ARG A 488 -32.26 -2.88 3.26
N ASN A 489 -32.75 -3.89 3.98
CA ASN A 489 -33.85 -3.73 4.94
C ASN A 489 -33.37 -3.36 6.35
N GLN A 490 -32.05 -3.22 6.58
CA GLN A 490 -31.54 -2.77 7.87
C GLN A 490 -31.65 -1.24 8.01
N PRO A 491 -31.78 -0.71 9.24
CA PRO A 491 -31.89 0.74 9.46
C PRO A 491 -30.67 1.55 8.98
N TYR A 492 -29.49 0.93 9.02
CA TYR A 492 -28.23 1.55 8.62
C TYR A 492 -27.50 0.61 7.67
N PHE A 493 -27.45 0.97 6.39
CA PHE A 493 -26.70 0.24 5.37
C PHE A 493 -26.09 1.20 4.36
N ILE A 494 -25.08 0.73 3.64
CA ILE A 494 -24.46 1.42 2.50
C ILE A 494 -24.42 0.44 1.33
N ASP A 495 -24.85 0.89 0.15
CA ASP A 495 -24.99 0.03 -1.01
C ASP A 495 -23.76 0.11 -1.93
N LEU A 496 -22.87 -0.89 -1.83
CA LEU A 496 -21.69 -1.02 -2.69
C LEU A 496 -22.04 -1.76 -3.99
N GLU A 497 -22.83 -2.82 -3.88
CA GLU A 497 -23.08 -3.81 -4.94
C GLU A 497 -23.36 -3.24 -6.35
N PRO A 498 -24.19 -2.19 -6.52
CA PRO A 498 -24.53 -1.68 -7.85
C PRO A 498 -23.34 -1.17 -8.67
N TYR A 499 -22.26 -0.73 -8.02
CA TYR A 499 -21.12 -0.08 -8.66
C TYR A 499 -20.08 -1.06 -9.23
N PHE A 500 -20.12 -2.32 -8.82
CA PHE A 500 -19.04 -3.29 -9.09
C PHE A 500 -19.33 -4.24 -10.26
N TYR A 501 -20.47 -4.05 -10.94
CA TYR A 501 -20.83 -4.86 -12.08
C TYR A 501 -20.12 -4.44 -13.36
N ASP A 502 -19.86 -5.43 -14.21
CA ASP A 502 -19.50 -5.22 -15.59
C ASP A 502 -20.63 -4.52 -16.38
N LYS A 503 -20.33 -4.12 -17.62
CA LYS A 503 -21.31 -3.48 -18.51
C LYS A 503 -22.57 -4.32 -18.75
N SER A 504 -22.48 -5.66 -18.68
CA SER A 504 -23.64 -6.54 -18.83
C SER A 504 -24.49 -6.68 -17.56
N ARG A 505 -24.01 -6.13 -16.44
CA ARG A 505 -24.62 -6.23 -15.11
C ARG A 505 -24.81 -7.67 -14.64
N GLN A 506 -23.84 -8.53 -14.94
CA GLN A 506 -23.93 -9.96 -14.63
C GLN A 506 -22.90 -10.43 -13.62
N VAL A 507 -21.69 -9.89 -13.63
CA VAL A 507 -20.56 -10.34 -12.81
C VAL A 507 -19.74 -9.15 -12.34
N MET A 508 -18.81 -9.38 -11.40
CA MET A 508 -17.78 -8.41 -11.02
C MET A 508 -17.01 -7.94 -12.27
N ASP A 509 -16.88 -6.62 -12.45
CA ASP A 509 -16.09 -6.03 -13.53
C ASP A 509 -14.59 -6.31 -13.28
N THR A 510 -13.92 -6.88 -14.29
CA THR A 510 -12.49 -7.18 -14.22
C THR A 510 -11.62 -5.94 -14.00
N SER A 511 -12.10 -4.74 -14.35
CA SER A 511 -11.39 -3.48 -14.07
C SER A 511 -11.41 -3.07 -12.59
N PHE A 512 -12.26 -3.70 -11.77
CA PHE A 512 -12.25 -3.54 -10.32
C PHE A 512 -11.66 -4.73 -9.60
N SER A 513 -11.58 -5.91 -10.21
CA SER A 513 -11.06 -7.12 -9.56
C SER A 513 -10.60 -8.15 -10.61
N ILE A 514 -9.28 -8.31 -10.74
CA ILE A 514 -8.70 -9.24 -11.72
C ILE A 514 -8.92 -10.71 -11.33
N ASP A 515 -8.97 -11.07 -10.04
CA ASP A 515 -9.38 -12.42 -9.59
C ASP A 515 -10.89 -12.63 -9.57
N GLY A 516 -11.69 -11.58 -9.77
CA GLY A 516 -13.14 -11.65 -9.70
C GLY A 516 -13.73 -11.78 -8.30
N LEU A 517 -12.94 -11.54 -7.25
CA LEU A 517 -13.34 -11.67 -5.86
C LEU A 517 -12.90 -10.46 -5.01
N HIS A 518 -11.61 -10.13 -5.02
CA HIS A 518 -11.03 -9.06 -4.22
C HIS A 518 -10.90 -7.81 -5.09
N PRO A 519 -11.49 -6.67 -4.69
CA PRO A 519 -11.29 -5.44 -5.43
C PRO A 519 -9.81 -5.03 -5.45
N ASP A 520 -9.30 -4.64 -6.61
CA ASP A 520 -7.97 -4.07 -6.79
C ASP A 520 -7.95 -2.59 -6.40
N VAL A 521 -6.81 -1.90 -6.57
CA VAL A 521 -6.60 -0.50 -6.11
C VAL A 521 -7.79 0.40 -6.47
N ARG A 522 -8.22 0.39 -7.73
CA ARG A 522 -9.35 1.20 -8.20
C ARG A 522 -10.69 0.80 -7.54
N GLY A 523 -10.90 -0.49 -7.32
CA GLY A 523 -12.08 -0.99 -6.62
C GLY A 523 -12.08 -0.60 -5.14
N LYS A 524 -10.94 -0.64 -4.46
CA LYS A 524 -10.79 -0.20 -3.07
C LYS A 524 -10.99 1.31 -2.91
N MET A 525 -10.50 2.10 -3.87
CA MET A 525 -10.79 3.54 -3.94
C MET A 525 -12.29 3.79 -4.04
N LEU A 526 -12.97 3.12 -4.98
CA LEU A 526 -14.41 3.23 -5.18
C LEU A 526 -15.20 2.88 -3.91
N MET A 527 -14.81 1.81 -3.19
CA MET A 527 -15.42 1.47 -1.91
C MET A 527 -15.29 2.61 -0.89
N GLY A 528 -14.09 3.18 -0.77
CA GLY A 528 -13.83 4.31 0.14
C GLY A 528 -14.66 5.54 -0.21
N GLU A 529 -14.71 5.91 -1.48
CA GLU A 529 -15.47 7.04 -2.01
C GLU A 529 -16.97 6.88 -1.70
N ILE A 530 -17.56 5.72 -2.00
CA ILE A 530 -18.98 5.44 -1.69
C ILE A 530 -19.23 5.60 -0.18
N ILE A 531 -18.38 5.00 0.67
CA ILE A 531 -18.56 5.06 2.13
C ILE A 531 -18.42 6.51 2.66
N ASN A 532 -17.51 7.30 2.10
CA ASN A 532 -17.33 8.71 2.50
C ASN A 532 -18.56 9.57 2.21
N GLN A 533 -19.34 9.26 1.15
CA GLN A 533 -20.57 9.96 0.83
C GLN A 533 -21.72 9.64 1.80
N HIS A 534 -21.63 8.54 2.54
CA HIS A 534 -22.68 8.06 3.44
C HIS A 534 -22.40 8.33 4.93
N LYS A 535 -21.76 9.47 5.25
CA LYS A 535 -21.54 9.88 6.66
C LYS A 535 -22.84 10.15 7.43
N ASP A 536 -23.97 10.25 6.74
CA ASP A 536 -25.31 10.46 7.30
C ASP A 536 -25.84 9.26 8.11
N VAL A 537 -25.43 8.03 7.76
CA VAL A 537 -25.84 6.82 8.51
C VAL A 537 -25.05 6.62 9.81
N PHE A 538 -23.92 7.32 9.95
CA PHE A 538 -23.04 7.22 11.11
C PHE A 538 -23.66 7.91 12.33
N ARG A 539 -23.41 7.33 13.50
CA ARG A 539 -23.66 7.96 14.79
C ARG A 539 -22.56 8.99 15.04
N LYS A 540 -22.98 10.20 15.38
CA LYS A 540 -22.12 11.34 15.70
C LYS A 540 -21.65 11.31 17.14
#